data_AF-A0A0P0N618-F1
#
_entry.id   AF-A0A0P0N618-F1
#
_cell.length_a   1.000
_cell.length_b   1.000
_cell.length_c   1.000
_cell.angle_alpha   90.00
_cell.angle_beta   90.00
_cell.angle_gamma   90.00
#
_symmetry.space_group_name_H-M   'P 1'
#
loop_
_entity.id
_entity.type
_entity.pdbx_description
1 polymer ?
#
loop_
_entity_poly.entity_id
_entity_poly.type
_entity_poly.pdbx_seq_one_letter_code
_entity_poly.pdbx_strand_id
1 'polypeptide(L)' 'MNEIELELVEEYELLGEKRYRFRIKGTSIYLNVTAKDVEDARQKAITMVKEIRLDAILSKLTG' A
#
# COMPACT_ATOMS: atom_id res chain seq x y z
N MET A 1 -4.58 2.93 17.08
CA MET A 1 -4.81 2.53 15.68
C MET A 1 -3.67 1.59 15.33
N ASN A 2 -3.95 0.35 14.92
CA ASN A 2 -2.87 -0.50 14.43
C ASN A 2 -2.34 0.15 13.15
N GLU A 3 -1.04 0.45 13.12
CA GLU A 3 -0.39 0.94 11.91
C GLU A 3 -0.52 -0.14 10.83
N ILE A 4 -0.85 0.28 9.61
CA ILE A 4 -0.98 -0.65 8.49
C ILE A 4 0.42 -1.04 8.06
N GLU A 5 0.74 -2.31 8.28
CA GLU A 5 2.01 -2.87 7.84
C GLU A 5 1.96 -3.17 6.33
N LEU A 6 2.84 -2.51 5.58
CA LEU A 6 3.02 -2.72 4.15
C LEU A 6 4.28 -3.55 3.90
N GLU A 7 4.15 -4.58 3.07
CA GLU A 7 5.23 -5.39 2.55
C GLU A 7 5.46 -5.02 1.08
N LEU A 8 6.68 -4.61 0.71
CA LEU A 8 7.03 -4.39 -0.69
C LEU A 8 7.19 -5.74 -1.38
N VAL A 9 6.40 -5.98 -2.42
CA VAL A 9 6.37 -7.24 -3.15
C VAL A 9 7.15 -7.14 -4.46
N GLU A 10 6.99 -6.01 -5.15
CA GLU A 10 7.52 -5.85 -6.50
C GLU A 10 7.82 -4.38 -6.79
N GLU A 11 8.94 -4.14 -7.47
CA GLU A 11 9.26 -2.89 -8.15
C GLU A 11 9.42 -3.21 -9.64
N TYR A 12 8.74 -2.44 -10.50
CA TYR A 12 8.80 -2.61 -11.95
C TYR A 12 8.61 -1.28 -12.66
N GLU A 13 9.01 -1.23 -13.92
CA GLU A 13 8.79 -0.08 -14.79
C GLU A 13 7.73 -0.43 -15.84
N LEU A 14 6.79 0.49 -16.07
CA LEU A 14 5.77 0.33 -17.10
C LEU A 14 5.48 1.70 -17.72
N LEU A 15 5.65 1.79 -19.05
CA LEU A 15 5.49 3.04 -19.82
C LEU A 15 6.39 4.19 -19.33
N GLY A 16 7.62 3.88 -18.91
CA GLY A 16 8.57 4.88 -18.38
C GLY A 16 8.28 5.31 -16.95
N GLU A 17 7.29 4.72 -16.28
CA GLU A 17 6.94 5.01 -14.90
C GLU A 17 7.36 3.87 -13.96
N LYS A 18 8.06 4.23 -12.88
CA LYS A 18 8.34 3.31 -11.78
C LYS A 18 7.07 3.03 -10.98
N ARG A 19 6.75 1.75 -10.84
CA ARG A 19 5.61 1.24 -10.10
C ARG A 19 6.08 0.31 -8.99
N TYR A 20 5.40 0.41 -7.86
CA TYR A 20 5.64 -0.40 -6.68
C TYR A 20 4.35 -1.08 -6.28
N ARG A 21 4.45 -2.37 -5.97
CA ARG A 21 3.35 -3.17 -5.46
C ARG A 21 3.60 -3.47 -3.99
N PHE A 22 2.71 -2.99 -3.13
CA PHE A 22 2.70 -3.32 -1.72
C PHE A 22 1.58 -4.29 -1.40
N ARG A 23 1.84 -5.25 -0.53
CA ARG A 23 0.82 -6.07 0.11
C ARG A 23 0.55 -5.52 1.50
N ILE A 24 -0.73 -5.41 1.88
CA ILE A 24 -1.09 -5.15 3.28
C ILE A 24 -0.93 -6.48 4.03
N LYS A 25 -0.01 -6.52 5.01
CA LYS A 25 0.26 -7.74 5.78
C LYS A 25 -1.01 -8.28 6.43
N GLY A 26 -1.13 -9.60 6.47
CA GLY A 26 -2.32 -10.28 6.98
C GLY A 26 -3.53 -10.27 6.04
N THR A 27 -3.40 -9.71 4.83
CA THR A 27 -4.48 -9.70 3.83
C THR A 27 -3.99 -10.20 2.46
N SER A 28 -4.91 -10.39 1.52
CA SER A 28 -4.63 -10.59 0.09
C SER A 28 -4.80 -9.30 -0.73
N ILE A 29 -4.79 -8.13 -0.06
CA ILE A 29 -4.97 -6.83 -0.71
C ILE A 29 -3.61 -6.30 -1.17
N TYR A 30 -3.54 -5.94 -2.44
CA TYR A 30 -2.36 -5.34 -3.06
C TYR A 30 -2.66 -3.91 -3.49
N LEU A 31 -1.73 -3.01 -3.22
CA LEU A 31 -1.74 -1.61 -3.61
C LEU A 31 -0.65 -1.40 -4.66
N ASN A 32 -1.04 -0.95 -5.84
CA ASN A 32 -0.09 -0.58 -6.89
C ASN A 32 -0.01 0.93 -6.95
N VAL A 33 1.21 1.47 -6.86
CA VAL A 33 1.46 2.91 -6.82
C VAL A 33 2.59 3.28 -7.76
N THR A 34 2.36 4.31 -8.57
CA THR A 34 3.43 4.97 -9.34
C THR A 34 4.15 5.96 -8.42
N ALA A 35 5.47 5.85 -8.32
CA ALA A 35 6.27 6.67 -7.40
C ALA A 35 7.72 6.84 -7.86
N LYS A 36 8.43 7.80 -7.28
CA LYS A 36 9.83 8.09 -7.65
C LYS A 36 10.81 7.10 -7.02
N ASP A 37 10.54 6.70 -5.79
CA ASP A 37 11.31 5.79 -4.96
C ASP A 37 10.37 5.01 -4.02
N VAL A 38 10.92 4.05 -3.27
CA VAL A 38 10.15 3.19 -2.36
C VAL A 38 9.48 3.98 -1.23
N GLU A 39 10.07 5.08 -0.76
CA GLU A 39 9.53 5.86 0.36
C GLU A 39 8.33 6.70 -0.09
N ASP A 40 8.43 7.38 -1.24
CA ASP A 40 7.30 8.04 -1.92
C ASP A 40 6.16 7.04 -2.18
N ALA A 41 6.51 5.83 -2.62
CA ALA A 41 5.56 4.77 -2.88
C ALA A 41 4.83 4.32 -1.59
N ARG A 42 5.57 4.13 -0.50
CA ARG A 42 5.02 3.77 0.81
C ARG A 42 4.07 4.85 1.32
N GLN A 43 4.47 6.12 1.24
CA GLN A 43 3.63 7.23 1.69
C GLN A 43 2.33 7.33 0.88
N LYS A 44 2.39 7.16 -0.45
CA LYS A 44 1.21 7.12 -1.33
C LYS A 44 0.28 5.95 -1.01
N ALA A 45 0.83 4.77 -0.76
CA ALA A 45 0.05 3.60 -0.38
C ALA A 45 -0.70 3.83 0.95
N ILE A 46 -0.03 4.41 1.96
CA ILE A 46 -0.66 4.78 3.23
C ILE A 46 -1.79 5.79 3.02
N THR A 47 -1.55 6.83 2.22
CA THR A 47 -2.57 7.84 1.91
C THR A 47 -3.78 7.21 1.21
N MET A 48 -3.57 6.38 0.19
CA MET A 48 -4.63 5.68 -0.54
C MET A 48 -5.51 4.86 0.41
N VAL A 49 -4.91 4.13 1.34
CA VAL A 49 -5.67 3.34 2.33
C VAL A 49 -6.54 4.21 3.23
N LYS A 50 -6.03 5.36 3.68
CA LYS A 50 -6.79 6.31 4.50
C LYS A 50 -7.94 6.94 3.70
N GLU A 51 -7.71 7.31 2.45
CA GLU A 51 -8.71 7.94 1.58
C GLU A 51 -9.90 7.02 1.31
N ILE A 52 -9.66 5.73 1.08
CA ILE A 52 -10.73 4.73 0.89
C ILE A 52 -11.27 4.16 2.21
N ARG A 53 -10.77 4.66 3.35
CA ARG A 53 -11.12 4.20 4.71
C ARG A 53 -10.93 2.70 4.94
N LEU A 54 -9.99 2.07 4.25
CA LEU A 54 -9.74 0.65 4.38
C LEU A 54 -9.12 0.32 5.75
N ASP A 55 -8.39 1.26 6.36
CA ASP A 55 -7.91 1.18 7.75
C ASP A 55 -9.05 0.93 8.75
N ALA A 56 -10.16 1.65 8.60
CA ALA A 56 -11.34 1.52 9.45
C ALA A 56 -12.09 0.18 9.25
N ILE A 57 -11.95 -0.45 8.09
CA ILE A 57 -12.54 -1.77 7.80
C ILE A 57 -11.65 -2.87 8.36
N LEU A 58 -10.34 -2.81 8.09
CA LEU A 58 -9.38 -3.82 8.54
C LEU A 58 -9.33 -3.91 10.07
N SER A 59 -9.37 -2.78 10.76
CA SER A 59 -9.42 -2.73 12.23
C SER A 59 -10.65 -3.42 12.85
N LYS A 60 -11.76 -3.58 12.10
CA LYS A 60 -12.95 -4.31 12.56
C LYS A 60 -12.87 -5.83 12.35
N LEU A 61 -11.99 -6.28 11.45
CA LEU A 61 -11.82 -7.69 11.11
C LEU A 61 -10.75 -8.37 11.98
N THR A 62 -9.85 -7.59 12.57
CA THR A 62 -8.78 -8.05 13.45
C THR A 62 -9.06 -7.78 14.93
N GLY A 63 -10.30 -7.42 15.28
CA GLY A 63 -10.76 -7.10 16.64
C GLY A 63 -11.74 -8.12 17.18
#